data_AF-A0A5A7RTP2-F1
#
_entry.id   AF-A0A5A7RTP2-F1
#
_cell.length_a   1.000
_cell.length_b   1.000
_cell.length_c   1.000
_cell.angle_alpha   90.00
_cell.angle_beta   90.00
_cell.angle_gamma   90.00
#
_symmetry.space_group_name_H-M   'P 1'
#
loop_
_entity.id
_entity.type
_entity.pdbx_description
1 polymer ?
#
loop_
_entity_poly.entity_id
_entity_poly.type
_entity_poly.pdbx_seq_one_letter_code
_entity_poly.pdbx_strand_id
1 'polypeptide(L)'
;MSFLKRLEKAIKKKEEEIEKEKEKIEGLKEKLDMHKITRAEFNIKKKKIEEKIRALNARMRVLQGGLAREKRHLEEKEEEKRKKKEEKEKKKKKKKKKEEEEEGE
;
A
#
# COMPACT_ATOMS: atom_id res chain seq x y z
N MET A 1 9.09 -11.54 -7.49
CA MET A 1 8.38 -10.78 -6.42
C MET A 1 6.96 -10.47 -6.88
N SER A 2 5.97 -10.83 -6.06
CA SER A 2 4.53 -10.45 -6.22
C SER A 2 4.37 -8.93 -6.33
N PHE A 3 3.33 -8.48 -7.05
CA PHE A 3 3.03 -7.06 -7.26
C PHE A 3 2.87 -6.31 -5.92
N LEU A 4 2.20 -6.90 -4.93
CA LEU A 4 2.10 -6.35 -3.56
C LEU A 4 3.48 -6.09 -2.93
N LYS A 5 4.39 -7.08 -3.00
CA LYS A 5 5.76 -6.92 -2.46
C LYS A 5 6.53 -5.80 -3.16
N ARG A 6 6.27 -5.54 -4.46
CA ARG A 6 6.89 -4.42 -5.18
C ARG A 6 6.35 -3.08 -4.70
N LEU A 7 5.03 -2.98 -4.46
CA LEU A 7 4.40 -1.78 -3.91
C LEU A 7 4.88 -1.48 -2.49
N GLU A 8 4.93 -2.48 -1.62
CA GLU A 8 5.46 -2.35 -0.25
C GLU A 8 6.92 -1.88 -0.26
N LYS A 9 7.76 -2.48 -1.10
CA LYS A 9 9.17 -2.05 -1.25
C LYS A 9 9.28 -0.62 -1.79
N ALA A 10 8.39 -0.21 -2.70
CA ALA A 10 8.37 1.15 -3.22
C ALA A 10 7.95 2.16 -2.14
N ILE A 11 6.95 1.83 -1.31
CA ILE A 11 6.52 2.65 -0.18
C ILE A 11 7.67 2.82 0.82
N LYS A 12 8.29 1.71 1.25
CA LYS A 12 9.41 1.74 2.20
C LYS A 12 10.56 2.63 1.73
N LYS A 13 10.94 2.52 0.44
CA LYS A 13 11.97 3.39 -0.14
C LYS A 13 11.59 4.88 -0.07
N LYS A 14 10.32 5.20 -0.25
CA LYS A 14 9.84 6.59 -0.19
C LYS A 14 9.77 7.10 1.24
N GLU A 15 9.47 6.24 2.21
CA GLU A 15 9.56 6.57 3.63
C GLU A 15 11.00 6.90 4.03
N GLU A 16 11.97 6.03 3.67
CA GLU A 16 13.39 6.27 3.91
C GLU A 16 13.90 7.56 3.23
N GLU A 17 13.42 7.88 2.02
CA GLU A 17 13.73 9.14 1.36
C GLU A 17 13.16 10.35 2.11
N ILE A 18 11.93 10.25 2.65
CA ILE A 18 11.31 11.32 3.44
C ILE A 18 12.07 11.54 4.75
N GLU A 19 12.48 10.49 5.44
CA GLU A 19 13.27 10.58 6.67
C GLU A 19 14.58 11.31 6.44
N LYS A 20 15.33 10.94 5.39
CA LYS A 20 16.57 11.62 5.01
C LYS A 20 16.37 13.11 4.70
N GLU A 21 15.25 13.48 4.09
CA GLU A 21 14.94 14.89 3.85
C GLU A 21 14.56 15.62 5.15
N LYS A 22 13.92 14.97 6.12
CA LYS A 22 13.66 15.54 7.45
C LYS A 22 14.95 15.76 8.24
N GLU A 23 15.86 14.80 8.23
CA GLU A 23 17.19 14.93 8.86
C GLU A 23 17.97 16.12 8.30
N LYS A 24 17.85 16.40 6.99
CA LYS A 24 18.46 17.59 6.39
C LYS A 24 17.89 18.90 6.95
N ILE A 25 16.60 18.95 7.27
CA ILE A 25 15.99 20.12 7.92
C ILE A 25 16.54 20.27 9.34
N GLU A 26 16.71 19.17 10.08
CA GLU A 26 17.31 19.18 11.41
C GLU A 26 18.76 19.67 11.37
N GLY A 27 19.59 19.14 10.47
CA GLY A 27 20.97 19.62 10.29
C GLY A 27 21.04 21.07 9.79
N LEU A 28 20.03 21.58 9.08
CA LEU A 28 19.93 23.00 8.76
C LEU A 28 19.56 23.84 9.99
N LYS A 29 18.73 23.31 10.89
CA LYS A 29 18.34 23.96 12.13
C LYS A 29 19.54 24.09 13.06
N GLU A 30 20.33 23.02 13.20
CA GLU A 30 21.59 23.06 13.95
C GLU A 30 22.56 24.11 13.39
N LYS A 31 22.69 24.21 12.06
CA LYS A 31 23.52 25.25 11.43
C LYS A 31 23.01 26.66 11.71
N LEU A 32 21.69 26.86 11.79
CA LEU A 32 21.10 28.14 12.16
C LEU A 32 21.40 28.47 13.64
N ASP A 33 21.25 27.48 14.52
CA ASP A 33 21.48 27.62 15.96
C ASP A 33 22.97 27.88 16.26
N MET A 34 23.88 27.31 15.47
CA MET A 34 25.32 27.62 15.50
C MET A 34 25.68 28.94 14.79
N HIS A 35 24.70 29.73 14.32
CA HIS A 35 24.89 30.96 13.55
C HIS A 35 25.73 30.80 12.26
N LYS A 36 25.85 29.58 11.73
CA LYS A 36 26.60 29.27 10.48
C LYS A 36 25.83 29.66 9.22
N ILE A 37 24.52 29.82 9.32
CA ILE A 37 23.64 30.28 8.24
C ILE A 37 22.68 31.32 8.79
N THR A 38 22.18 32.19 7.91
CA THR A 38 21.17 33.16 8.30
C THR A 38 19.78 32.54 8.37
N ARG A 39 18.85 33.19 9.08
CA ARG A 39 17.44 32.77 9.13
C ARG A 39 16.78 32.80 7.76
N ALA A 40 17.15 33.74 6.89
CA ALA A 40 16.66 33.82 5.53
C ALA A 40 17.10 32.61 4.70
N GLU A 41 18.39 32.26 4.74
CA GLU A 41 18.93 31.07 4.06
C GLU A 41 18.31 29.78 4.58
N PHE A 42 18.13 29.66 5.90
CA PHE A 42 17.43 28.54 6.52
C PHE A 42 16.02 28.40 5.95
N ASN A 43 15.22 29.47 5.92
CA ASN A 43 13.85 29.45 5.44
C ASN A 43 13.76 29.04 3.96
N ILE A 44 14.64 29.58 3.10
CA ILE A 44 14.68 29.24 1.67
C ILE A 44 15.01 27.75 1.48
N LYS A 45 16.05 27.24 2.17
CA LYS A 45 16.47 25.85 2.06
C LYS A 45 15.42 24.90 2.64
N LYS A 46 14.85 25.22 3.80
CA LYS A 46 13.76 24.48 4.44
C LYS A 46 12.56 24.36 3.51
N LYS A 47 12.10 25.47 2.90
CA LYS A 47 10.95 25.46 1.98
C LYS A 47 11.17 24.50 0.80
N LYS A 48 12.35 24.51 0.18
CA LYS A 48 12.69 23.60 -0.93
C LYS A 48 12.62 22.13 -0.50
N ILE A 49 13.11 21.81 0.70
CA ILE A 49 13.08 20.45 1.23
C ILE A 49 11.64 20.04 1.58
N GLU A 50 10.85 20.94 2.19
CA GLU A 50 9.44 20.69 2.49
C GLU A 50 8.60 20.46 1.23
N GLU A 51 8.84 21.20 0.15
CA GLU A 51 8.21 20.96 -1.16
C GLU A 51 8.55 19.57 -1.69
N LYS A 52 9.81 19.15 -1.57
CA LYS A 52 10.23 17.79 -1.93
C LYS A 52 9.54 16.72 -1.08
N ILE A 53 9.46 16.92 0.24
CA ILE A 53 8.73 16.03 1.16
C ILE A 53 7.25 15.96 0.79
N ARG A 54 6.60 17.07 0.46
CA ARG A 54 5.20 17.09 -0.01
C ARG A 54 5.02 16.27 -1.28
N ALA A 55 5.91 16.41 -2.25
CA ALA A 55 5.87 15.63 -3.49
C ALA A 55 6.06 14.13 -3.23
N LEU A 56 6.98 13.75 -2.34
CA LEU A 56 7.20 12.36 -1.93
C LEU A 56 5.96 11.79 -1.22
N ASN A 57 5.38 12.54 -0.29
CA ASN A 57 4.14 12.17 0.39
C ASN A 57 2.96 11.97 -0.56
N ALA A 58 2.79 12.84 -1.56
CA ALA A 58 1.75 12.69 -2.57
C ALA A 58 1.92 11.38 -3.35
N ARG A 59 3.15 11.06 -3.78
CA ARG A 59 3.46 9.79 -4.45
C ARG A 59 3.21 8.59 -3.55
N MET A 60 3.57 8.69 -2.27
CA MET A 60 3.35 7.63 -1.29
C MET A 60 1.85 7.33 -1.10
N ARG A 61 0.99 8.36 -1.04
CA ARG A 61 -0.47 8.17 -0.97
C ARG A 61 -1.02 7.43 -2.20
N VAL A 62 -0.52 7.73 -3.39
CA VAL A 62 -0.92 7.03 -4.62
C VAL A 62 -0.54 5.54 -4.54
N LEU A 63 0.69 5.23 -4.09
CA LEU A 63 1.15 3.85 -3.91
C LEU A 63 0.32 3.10 -2.85
N GLN A 64 0.02 3.74 -1.73
CA GLN A 64 -0.84 3.19 -0.68
C GLN A 64 -2.25 2.91 -1.21
N GLY A 65 -2.81 3.82 -2.01
CA GLY A 65 -4.09 3.62 -2.68
C GLY A 65 -4.08 2.43 -3.65
N GLY A 66 -3.00 2.27 -4.43
CA GLY A 66 -2.80 1.11 -5.30
C GLY A 66 -2.72 -0.20 -4.52
N LEU A 67 -2.01 -0.21 -3.38
CA LEU A 67 -1.89 -1.36 -2.51
C LEU A 67 -3.24 -1.76 -1.88
N ALA A 68 -4.04 -0.79 -1.45
CA ALA A 68 -5.37 -1.03 -0.91
C ALA A 68 -6.31 -1.65 -1.96
N ARG A 69 -6.28 -1.14 -3.20
CA ARG A 69 -7.07 -1.69 -4.31
C ARG A 69 -6.68 -3.12 -4.64
N GLU A 70 -5.38 -3.41 -4.69
CA GLU A 70 -4.90 -4.76 -4.99
C GLU A 70 -5.30 -5.76 -3.90
N LYS A 71 -5.23 -5.36 -2.62
CA LYS A 71 -5.69 -6.21 -1.51
C LYS A 71 -7.18 -6.56 -1.65
N ARG A 72 -8.04 -5.57 -1.92
CA ARG A 72 -9.48 -5.81 -2.16
C ARG A 72 -9.72 -6.76 -3.32
N HIS A 73 -9.01 -6.58 -4.42
CA HIS A 73 -9.16 -7.45 -5.59
C HIS A 73 -8.73 -8.90 -5.32
N LEU A 74 -7.73 -9.12 -4.47
CA LEU A 74 -7.36 -10.47 -4.03
C LEU A 74 -8.42 -11.08 -3.12
N GLU A 75 -8.98 -10.30 -2.19
CA GLU A 75 -10.09 -10.72 -1.32
C GLU A 75 -11.33 -11.11 -2.13
N GLU A 76 -11.73 -10.28 -3.10
CA GLU A 76 -12.86 -10.56 -4.00
C GLU A 76 -12.66 -11.85 -4.80
N LYS A 77 -11.45 -12.05 -5.34
CA LYS A 77 -11.11 -13.29 -6.07
C LYS A 77 -11.16 -14.52 -5.18
N GLU A 78 -10.75 -14.42 -3.92
CA GLU A 78 -10.87 -15.52 -2.97
C GLU A 78 -12.32 -15.82 -2.62
N GLU A 79 -13.13 -14.79 -2.39
CA GLU A 79 -14.55 -14.95 -2.10
C GLU A 79 -15.30 -15.58 -3.28
N GLU A 80 -15.05 -15.14 -4.50
CA GLU A 80 -15.65 -15.71 -5.71
C GLU A 80 -15.25 -17.19 -5.89
N LYS A 81 -13.99 -17.54 -5.60
CA LYS A 81 -13.53 -18.93 -5.60
C LYS A 81 -14.25 -19.77 -4.54
N ARG A 82 -14.49 -19.24 -3.34
CA ARG A 82 -15.24 -19.93 -2.28
C ARG A 82 -16.69 -20.17 -2.69
N LYS A 83 -17.38 -19.14 -3.19
CA LYS A 83 -18.76 -19.25 -3.70
C LYS A 83 -18.87 -20.30 -4.82
N LYS A 84 -17.94 -20.29 -5.79
CA LYS A 84 -17.90 -21.30 -6.86
C LYS A 84 -17.68 -22.74 -6.34
N LYS A 85 -16.87 -22.92 -5.29
CA LYS A 85 -16.67 -24.24 -4.66
C LYS A 85 -17.94 -24.70 -3.94
N GLU A 86 -18.56 -23.84 -3.14
CA GLU A 86 -19.81 -24.14 -2.44
C GLU A 86 -20.96 -24.48 -3.39
N GLU A 87 -21.11 -23.73 -4.50
CA GLU A 87 -22.13 -24.04 -5.50
C GLU A 87 -21.89 -25.39 -6.17
N LYS A 88 -20.63 -25.72 -6.50
CA LYS A 88 -20.28 -27.02 -7.07
C LYS A 88 -20.58 -28.15 -6.09
N GLU A 89 -20.29 -27.99 -4.81
CA GLU A 89 -20.62 -28.97 -3.78
C GLU A 89 -22.13 -29.13 -3.58
N LYS A 90 -22.89 -28.02 -3.54
CA LYS A 90 -24.36 -28.05 -3.47
C LYS A 90 -24.96 -28.77 -4.67
N LYS A 91 -24.47 -28.50 -5.90
CA LYS A 91 -24.89 -29.21 -7.12
C LYS A 91 -24.59 -30.70 -7.06
N LYS A 92 -23.38 -31.08 -6.61
CA LYS A 92 -23.01 -32.50 -6.43
C LYS A 92 -23.89 -33.21 -5.41
N LYS A 93 -24.16 -32.59 -4.25
CA LYS A 93 -25.03 -33.15 -3.21
C LYS A 93 -26.47 -33.33 -3.70
N LYS A 94 -27.00 -32.36 -4.46
CA LYS A 94 -28.33 -32.47 -5.09
C LYS A 94 -28.41 -33.60 -6.13
N LYS A 95 -27.36 -33.77 -6.95
CA LYS A 95 -27.31 -34.85 -7.95
C LYS A 95 -27.31 -36.24 -7.29
N LYS A 96 -26.46 -36.43 -6.26
CA LYS A 96 -26.42 -37.67 -5.49
C LYS A 96 -27.75 -38.02 -4.81
N LYS A 97 -28.42 -37.04 -4.19
CA LYS A 97 -29.74 -37.27 -3.60
C LYS A 97 -30.79 -37.73 -4.62
N LYS A 98 -30.79 -37.16 -5.82
CA LYS A 98 -31.70 -37.57 -6.90
C LYS A 98 -31.39 -38.99 -7.39
N GLU A 99 -30.12 -39.33 -7.54
CA GLU A 99 -29.69 -40.68 -7.94
C GLU A 99 -30.07 -41.72 -6.86
N GLU A 100 -29.90 -41.40 -5.57
CA GLU A 100 -30.34 -42.26 -4.44
C GLU A 100 -31.88 -42.40 -4.33
N GLU A 101 -32.65 -41.38 -4.71
CA GLU A 101 -34.13 -41.44 -4.76
C GLU A 101 -34.62 -42.27 -5.97
N GLU A 102 -33.95 -42.20 -7.12
CA GLU A 102 -34.30 -42.96 -8.34
C GLU A 102 -33.87 -44.45 -8.28
N GLU A 103 -32.82 -44.80 -7.54
CA GLU A 103 -32.39 -46.21 -7.34
C GLU A 103 -33.14 -46.92 -6.20
N GLY A 104 -33.94 -46.19 -5.41
CA GLY A 104 -34.71 -46.70 -4.28
C GLY A 104 -36.17 -47.04 -4.58
N GLU A 105 -36.65 -46.78 -5.81
CA GLU A 105 -37.95 -47.23 -6.36
C GLU A 105 -37.79 -48.52 -7.19
#